data_AF-A0A947CQU7-F1
#
_entry.id   AF-A0A947CQU7-F1
#
_cell.length_a   1.000
_cell.length_b   1.000
_cell.length_c   1.000
_cell.angle_alpha   90.00
_cell.angle_beta   90.00
_cell.angle_gamma   90.00
#
_symmetry.space_group_name_H-M   'P 1'
#
loop_
_entity.id
_entity.type
_entity.pdbx_description
1 polymer ?
#
loop_
_entity_poly.entity_id
_entity_poly.type
_entity_poly.pdbx_seq_one_letter_code
_entity_poly.pdbx_strand_id
1 'polypeptide(L)'
;ADALVELAAALGSANEAGLGARFKAETIFYIGRAHYIAGDLKKARANLNAAIKRNPRAADAYYYLGQIEFEQEKFDAAFAAYKKAVEVDPSGNPRAWFYLGDVSSVLGKDADAKKALKTYAEKFPNGANIQRVQEMLGKLK
;
A
#
# COMPACT_ATOMS: atom_id res chain seq x y z
N ALA A 1 -9.09 36.71 -20.35
CA ALA A 1 -10.03 35.61 -20.05
C ALA A 1 -9.46 34.89 -18.83
N ASP A 2 -10.24 34.86 -17.76
CA ASP A 2 -9.79 34.55 -16.40
C ASP A 2 -9.26 33.12 -16.26
N ALA A 3 -7.99 32.98 -15.86
CA ALA A 3 -7.41 31.70 -15.47
C ALA A 3 -8.22 31.02 -14.33
N LEU A 4 -8.97 31.81 -13.57
CA LEU A 4 -9.91 31.32 -12.55
C LEU A 4 -11.12 30.59 -13.13
N VAL A 5 -11.60 30.98 -14.32
CA VAL A 5 -12.74 30.32 -14.99
C VAL A 5 -12.31 28.98 -15.58
N GLU A 6 -11.11 28.91 -16.18
CA GLU A 6 -10.56 27.63 -16.67
C GLU A 6 -10.25 26.67 -15.53
N LEU A 7 -9.72 27.17 -14.39
CA LEU A 7 -9.49 26.35 -13.20
C LEU A 7 -10.80 25.81 -12.61
N ALA A 8 -11.85 26.63 -12.54
CA ALA A 8 -13.16 26.21 -12.06
C ALA A 8 -13.82 25.16 -13.00
N ALA A 9 -13.66 25.30 -14.32
CA ALA A 9 -14.14 24.32 -15.30
C ALA A 9 -13.34 23.01 -15.27
N ALA A 10 -12.02 23.09 -15.07
CA ALA A 10 -11.16 21.91 -14.89
C ALA A 10 -11.49 21.16 -13.58
N LEU A 11 -11.78 21.88 -12.49
CA LEU A 11 -12.22 21.28 -11.23
C LEU A 11 -13.64 20.68 -11.34
N GLY A 12 -14.54 21.34 -12.07
CA GLY A 12 -15.89 20.84 -12.36
C GLY A 12 -15.85 19.54 -13.16
N SER A 13 -15.13 19.52 -14.28
CA SER A 13 -14.94 18.33 -15.13
C SER A 13 -14.21 17.20 -14.41
N ALA A 14 -13.21 17.52 -13.57
CA ALA A 14 -12.57 16.52 -12.72
C ALA A 14 -13.55 15.91 -11.70
N ASN A 15 -14.51 16.68 -11.19
CA ASN A 15 -15.52 16.18 -10.26
C ASN A 15 -16.55 15.28 -10.97
N GLU A 16 -16.97 15.63 -12.19
CA GLU A 16 -17.87 14.81 -13.03
C GLU A 16 -17.21 13.51 -13.53
N ALA A 17 -15.91 13.54 -13.81
CA ALA A 17 -15.13 12.35 -14.17
C ALA A 17 -14.72 11.46 -12.97
N GLY A 18 -15.17 11.79 -11.75
CA GLY A 18 -14.78 11.11 -10.51
C GLY A 18 -13.32 11.32 -10.08
N LEU A 19 -12.56 12.14 -10.82
CA LEU A 19 -11.18 12.53 -10.53
C LEU A 19 -11.08 13.40 -9.28
N GLY A 20 -12.10 14.19 -8.94
CA GLY A 20 -12.14 15.01 -7.71
C GLY A 20 -12.08 14.16 -6.43
N ALA A 21 -12.82 13.05 -6.39
CA ALA A 21 -12.77 12.11 -5.27
C ALA A 21 -11.42 11.37 -5.20
N ARG A 22 -10.84 11.02 -6.36
CA ARG A 22 -9.51 10.39 -6.46
C ARG A 22 -8.39 11.34 -6.02
N PHE A 23 -8.38 12.57 -6.50
CA PHE A 23 -7.41 13.61 -6.13
C PHE A 23 -7.48 13.92 -4.62
N LYS A 24 -8.69 13.98 -4.08
CA LYS A 24 -8.90 14.12 -2.63
C LYS A 24 -8.39 12.91 -1.85
N ALA A 25 -8.63 11.69 -2.32
CA ALA A 25 -8.13 10.47 -1.68
C ALA A 25 -6.60 10.41 -1.68
N GLU A 26 -5.97 10.78 -2.79
CA GLU A 26 -4.52 10.81 -2.94
C GLU A 26 -3.88 11.86 -2.03
N THR A 27 -4.47 13.05 -1.91
CA THR A 27 -4.02 14.08 -0.97
C THR A 27 -4.09 13.57 0.48
N ILE A 28 -5.21 12.96 0.87
CA ILE A 28 -5.39 12.38 2.21
C ILE A 28 -4.36 11.25 2.47
N PHE A 29 -4.07 10.44 1.45
CA PHE A 29 -3.04 9.42 1.52
C PHE A 29 -1.66 10.03 1.83
N TYR A 30 -1.24 11.07 1.11
CA TYR A 30 0.06 11.70 1.34
C TYR A 30 0.17 12.31 2.74
N ILE A 31 -0.91 12.87 3.28
CA ILE A 31 -0.98 13.30 4.68
C ILE A 31 -0.79 12.09 5.61
N GLY A 32 -1.51 11.00 5.39
CA GLY A 32 -1.35 9.77 6.18
C GLY A 32 0.07 9.23 6.17
N ARG A 33 0.71 9.21 4.99
CA ARG A 33 2.12 8.84 4.84
C ARG A 33 3.06 9.80 5.58
N ALA A 34 2.83 11.11 5.52
CA ALA A 34 3.65 12.08 6.25
C ALA A 34 3.57 11.87 7.76
N HIS A 35 2.36 11.61 8.29
CA HIS A 35 2.18 11.26 9.70
C HIS A 35 2.86 9.95 10.09
N TYR A 36 2.85 8.95 9.20
CA TYR A 36 3.57 7.70 9.41
C TYR A 36 5.09 7.94 9.52
N ILE A 37 5.67 8.72 8.60
CA ILE A 37 7.09 9.10 8.63
C ILE A 37 7.43 9.88 9.91
N ALA A 38 6.51 10.71 10.40
CA ALA A 38 6.65 11.44 11.65
C ALA A 38 6.44 10.59 12.92
N GLY A 39 6.09 9.31 12.79
CA GLY A 39 5.82 8.40 13.91
C GLY A 39 4.45 8.59 14.58
N ASP A 40 3.59 9.50 14.09
CA ASP A 40 2.22 9.66 14.59
C ASP A 40 1.30 8.60 13.97
N LEU A 41 1.50 7.34 14.40
CA LEU A 41 0.82 6.17 13.85
C LEU A 41 -0.72 6.27 13.97
N LYS A 42 -1.22 6.96 15.00
CA LYS A 42 -2.65 7.17 15.21
C LYS A 42 -3.25 8.05 14.11
N LYS A 43 -2.65 9.21 13.83
CA LYS A 43 -3.11 10.09 12.75
C LYS A 43 -2.81 9.51 11.36
N ALA A 44 -1.71 8.78 11.22
CA ALA A 44 -1.39 8.06 9.99
C ALA A 44 -2.52 7.08 9.64
N ARG A 45 -2.88 6.18 10.56
CA ARG A 45 -3.97 5.22 10.38
C ARG A 45 -5.30 5.90 10.06
N ALA A 46 -5.65 6.97 10.76
CA ALA A 46 -6.89 7.71 10.52
C ALA A 46 -6.96 8.26 9.08
N ASN A 47 -5.89 8.89 8.60
CA ASN A 47 -5.81 9.42 7.25
C ASN A 47 -5.78 8.30 6.19
N LEU A 48 -5.01 7.24 6.40
CA LEU A 48 -4.95 6.12 5.46
C LEU A 48 -6.32 5.44 5.30
N ASN A 49 -7.05 5.23 6.40
CA ASN A 49 -8.43 4.73 6.36
C ASN A 49 -9.38 5.69 5.63
N ALA A 50 -9.22 7.00 5.83
CA ALA A 50 -10.00 8.00 5.11
C ALA A 50 -9.69 7.99 3.60
N ALA A 51 -8.42 7.82 3.21
CA ALA A 51 -8.01 7.67 1.82
C ALA A 51 -8.65 6.43 1.19
N ILE A 52 -8.60 5.28 1.87
CA ILE A 52 -9.23 4.03 1.43
C ILE A 52 -10.75 4.16 1.29
N LYS A 53 -11.42 4.82 2.24
CA LYS A 53 -12.87 5.06 2.17
C LYS A 53 -13.26 5.89 0.93
N ARG A 54 -12.40 6.81 0.51
CA ARG A 54 -12.62 7.66 -0.68
C ARG A 54 -12.21 6.97 -1.97
N ASN A 55 -11.12 6.20 -1.94
CA ASN A 55 -10.65 5.38 -3.04
C ASN A 55 -10.23 4.00 -2.54
N PRO A 56 -11.13 3.00 -2.62
CA PRO A 56 -10.82 1.63 -2.23
C PRO A 56 -9.71 0.97 -3.07
N ARG A 57 -9.28 1.61 -4.16
CA ARG A 57 -8.16 1.18 -5.02
C ARG A 57 -6.83 1.86 -4.67
N ALA A 58 -6.72 2.54 -3.54
CA ALA A 58 -5.47 3.12 -3.07
C ALA A 58 -4.53 2.04 -2.47
N ALA A 59 -3.84 1.27 -3.33
CA ALA A 59 -2.96 0.18 -2.92
C ALA A 59 -1.91 0.61 -1.87
N ASP A 60 -1.27 1.76 -2.08
CA ASP A 60 -0.27 2.28 -1.14
C ASP A 60 -0.85 2.60 0.24
N ALA A 61 -2.11 3.00 0.33
CA ALA A 61 -2.74 3.27 1.62
C ALA A 61 -2.87 1.97 2.44
N TYR A 62 -3.23 0.85 1.80
CA TYR A 62 -3.22 -0.46 2.45
C TYR A 62 -1.80 -0.90 2.83
N TYR A 63 -0.80 -0.62 1.99
CA TYR A 63 0.60 -0.91 2.32
C TYR A 63 1.03 -0.21 3.62
N TYR A 64 0.80 1.10 3.76
CA TYR A 64 1.17 1.82 4.98
C TYR A 64 0.34 1.40 6.19
N LEU A 65 -0.93 1.02 6.01
CA LEU A 65 -1.68 0.38 7.11
C LEU A 65 -1.01 -0.91 7.54
N GLY A 66 -0.57 -1.75 6.59
CA GLY A 66 0.18 -2.96 6.89
C GLY A 66 1.47 -2.68 7.66
N GLN A 67 2.21 -1.63 7.31
CA GLN A 67 3.41 -1.21 8.03
C GLN A 67 3.08 -0.83 9.48
N ILE A 68 2.03 -0.01 9.68
CA ILE A 68 1.58 0.38 11.02
C ILE A 68 1.18 -0.83 11.87
N GLU A 69 0.42 -1.78 11.32
CA GLU A 69 0.03 -2.98 12.06
C GLU A 69 1.23 -3.89 12.34
N PHE A 70 2.18 -3.97 11.40
CA PHE A 70 3.41 -4.76 11.57
C PHE A 70 4.30 -4.20 12.67
N GLU A 71 4.51 -2.89 12.72
CA GLU A 71 5.24 -2.20 13.80
C GLU A 71 4.59 -2.36 15.18
N GLN A 72 3.28 -2.60 15.20
CA GLN A 72 2.51 -2.88 16.42
C GLN A 72 2.39 -4.38 16.72
N GLU A 73 3.14 -5.23 16.01
CA GLU A 73 3.14 -6.70 16.14
C GLU A 73 1.76 -7.34 15.90
N LYS A 74 0.85 -6.63 15.24
CA LYS A 74 -0.48 -7.12 14.85
C LYS A 74 -0.40 -7.83 13.52
N PHE A 75 0.32 -8.94 13.50
CA PHE A 75 0.72 -9.62 12.26
C PHE A 75 -0.46 -10.08 11.40
N ASP A 76 -1.57 -10.55 11.97
CA ASP A 76 -2.76 -10.90 11.17
C ASP A 76 -3.39 -9.70 10.46
N ALA A 77 -3.44 -8.54 11.13
CA ALA A 77 -3.95 -7.30 10.53
C ALA A 77 -2.98 -6.77 9.46
N ALA A 78 -1.68 -6.86 9.71
CA ALA A 78 -0.65 -6.53 8.73
C ALA A 78 -0.75 -7.41 7.48
N PHE A 79 -0.91 -8.73 7.65
CA PHE A 79 -1.14 -9.68 6.57
C PHE A 79 -2.37 -9.30 5.73
N ALA A 80 -3.50 -9.01 6.38
CA ALA A 80 -4.71 -8.61 5.67
C ALA A 80 -4.51 -7.32 4.86
N ALA A 81 -3.82 -6.34 5.42
CA ALA A 81 -3.55 -5.07 4.75
C ALA A 81 -2.58 -5.22 3.56
N TYR A 82 -1.45 -5.92 3.71
CA TYR A 82 -0.53 -6.17 2.61
C TYR A 82 -1.16 -7.02 1.51
N LYS A 83 -1.93 -8.05 1.88
CA LYS A 83 -2.70 -8.86 0.92
C LYS A 83 -3.64 -7.99 0.12
N LYS A 84 -4.33 -7.04 0.77
CA LYS A 84 -5.21 -6.12 0.06
C LYS A 84 -4.45 -5.18 -0.88
N ALA A 85 -3.28 -4.69 -0.47
CA ALA A 85 -2.44 -3.85 -1.31
C ALA A 85 -2.07 -4.56 -2.63
N VAL A 86 -1.62 -5.82 -2.55
CA VAL A 86 -1.22 -6.59 -3.76
C VAL A 86 -2.40 -7.09 -4.59
N GLU A 87 -3.59 -7.29 -4.00
CA GLU A 87 -4.82 -7.58 -4.75
C GLU A 87 -5.31 -6.37 -5.54
N VAL A 88 -5.17 -5.17 -4.97
CA VAL A 88 -5.61 -3.92 -5.59
C VAL A 88 -4.68 -3.50 -6.71
N ASP A 89 -3.37 -3.60 -6.49
CA ASP A 89 -2.35 -3.29 -7.50
C ASP A 89 -1.20 -4.32 -7.46
N PRO A 90 -1.34 -5.44 -8.20
CA PRO A 90 -0.35 -6.52 -8.20
C PRO A 90 1.01 -6.14 -8.80
N SER A 91 1.10 -5.05 -9.57
CA SER A 91 2.32 -4.62 -10.25
C SER A 91 2.83 -3.27 -9.75
N GLY A 92 2.17 -2.70 -8.74
CA GLY A 92 2.54 -1.43 -8.10
C GLY A 92 3.72 -1.58 -7.15
N ASN A 93 3.54 -1.15 -5.92
CA ASN A 93 4.60 -1.07 -4.92
C ASN A 93 5.21 -2.47 -4.60
N PRO A 94 6.48 -2.74 -4.99
CA PRO A 94 7.11 -4.04 -4.77
C PRO A 94 7.20 -4.43 -3.29
N ARG A 95 7.27 -3.43 -2.39
CA ARG A 95 7.37 -3.67 -0.95
C ARG A 95 6.13 -4.39 -0.41
N ALA A 96 4.95 -4.18 -0.99
CA ALA A 96 3.75 -4.87 -0.54
C ALA A 96 3.87 -6.40 -0.68
N TRP A 97 4.46 -6.90 -1.77
CA TRP A 97 4.71 -8.33 -1.95
C TRP A 97 5.79 -8.85 -1.00
N PHE A 98 6.87 -8.09 -0.81
CA PHE A 98 7.94 -8.45 0.13
C PHE A 98 7.40 -8.59 1.56
N TYR A 99 6.72 -7.57 2.08
CA TYR A 99 6.21 -7.59 3.44
C TYR A 99 5.02 -8.53 3.62
N LEU A 100 4.25 -8.83 2.57
CA LEU A 100 3.29 -9.93 2.60
C LEU A 100 4.01 -11.28 2.81
N GLY A 101 5.12 -11.51 2.11
CA GLY A 101 5.94 -12.71 2.30
C GLY A 101 6.55 -12.81 3.69
N ASP A 102 7.07 -11.69 4.20
CA ASP A 102 7.68 -11.59 5.53
C ASP A 102 6.67 -11.85 6.65
N VAL A 103 5.53 -11.14 6.65
CA VAL A 103 4.50 -11.35 7.67
C VAL A 103 3.88 -12.75 7.57
N SER A 104 3.77 -13.31 6.36
CA SER A 104 3.30 -14.69 6.20
C SER A 104 4.26 -15.69 6.83
N SER A 105 5.57 -15.45 6.73
CA SER A 105 6.59 -16.27 7.37
C SER A 105 6.51 -16.16 8.90
N VAL A 106 6.31 -14.96 9.44
CA VAL A 106 6.10 -14.73 10.88
C VAL A 106 4.87 -15.48 11.40
N LEU A 107 3.79 -15.52 10.60
CA LEU A 107 2.55 -16.23 10.93
C LEU A 107 2.62 -17.76 10.67
N GLY A 108 3.74 -18.31 10.19
CA GLY A 108 3.86 -19.72 9.82
C GLY A 108 3.02 -20.13 8.60
N LYS A 109 2.58 -19.15 7.78
CA LYS A 109 1.80 -19.37 6.55
C LYS A 109 2.76 -19.59 5.38
N ASP A 110 3.51 -20.69 5.42
CA ASP A 110 4.61 -20.95 4.47
C ASP A 110 4.16 -20.95 2.99
N ALA A 111 2.96 -21.46 2.70
CA ALA A 111 2.39 -21.44 1.36
C ALA A 111 2.16 -20.00 0.84
N ASP A 112 1.60 -19.13 1.68
CA ASP A 112 1.39 -17.72 1.35
C ASP A 112 2.72 -16.97 1.23
N ALA A 113 3.66 -17.25 2.14
CA ALA A 113 5.00 -16.67 2.12
C ALA A 113 5.71 -17.02 0.81
N LYS A 114 5.78 -18.30 0.46
CA LYS A 114 6.42 -18.80 -0.77
C LYS A 114 5.77 -18.20 -2.01
N LYS A 115 4.44 -18.10 -2.04
CA LYS A 115 3.71 -17.48 -3.15
C LYS A 115 4.07 -16.01 -3.30
N ALA A 116 3.96 -15.23 -2.24
CA ALA A 116 4.22 -13.78 -2.27
C ALA A 116 5.68 -13.46 -2.67
N LEU A 117 6.64 -14.20 -2.10
CA LEU A 117 8.07 -14.03 -2.38
C LEU A 117 8.43 -14.44 -3.82
N LYS A 118 7.88 -15.54 -4.34
CA LYS A 118 8.06 -15.91 -5.76
C LYS A 118 7.50 -14.84 -6.70
N THR A 119 6.28 -14.36 -6.42
CA THR A 119 5.67 -13.29 -7.23
C THR A 119 6.49 -12.00 -7.17
N TYR A 120 7.07 -11.64 -6.01
CA TYR A 120 8.03 -10.54 -5.92
C TYR A 120 9.21 -10.77 -6.87
N ALA A 121 9.86 -11.93 -6.79
CA ALA A 121 11.07 -12.22 -7.56
C ALA A 121 10.82 -12.21 -9.08
N GLU A 122 9.67 -12.70 -9.51
CA GLU A 122 9.24 -12.73 -10.91
C GLU A 122 8.93 -11.31 -11.44
N LYS A 123 8.19 -10.50 -10.67
CA LYS A 123 7.75 -9.17 -11.12
C LYS A 123 8.83 -8.11 -10.97
N PHE A 124 9.70 -8.26 -9.97
CA PHE A 124 10.69 -7.25 -9.59
C PHE A 124 12.09 -7.88 -9.48
N PRO A 125 12.64 -8.44 -10.57
CA PRO A 125 13.93 -9.13 -10.55
C PRO A 125 15.10 -8.23 -10.12
N ASN A 126 14.95 -6.92 -10.24
CA ASN A 126 15.92 -5.90 -9.79
C ASN A 126 15.41 -5.08 -8.60
N GLY A 127 14.37 -5.53 -7.90
CA GLY A 127 13.80 -4.80 -6.76
C GLY A 127 14.74 -4.80 -5.54
N ALA A 128 14.68 -3.74 -4.73
CA ALA A 128 15.61 -3.52 -3.61
C ALA A 128 15.75 -4.72 -2.63
N ASN A 129 14.68 -5.49 -2.43
CA ASN A 129 14.67 -6.65 -1.52
C ASN A 129 14.98 -7.99 -2.21
N ILE A 130 15.40 -8.02 -3.48
CA ILE A 130 15.50 -9.29 -4.24
C ILE A 130 16.44 -10.31 -3.59
N GLN A 131 17.61 -9.87 -3.09
CA GLN A 131 18.55 -10.76 -2.41
C GLN A 131 17.91 -11.40 -1.17
N ARG A 132 17.24 -10.58 -0.35
CA ARG A 132 16.54 -11.05 0.85
C ARG A 132 15.41 -12.02 0.51
N VAL A 133 14.67 -11.74 -0.57
CA VAL A 133 13.61 -12.63 -1.06
C VAL A 133 14.15 -13.99 -1.45
N GLN A 134 15.30 -14.05 -2.15
CA GLN A 134 15.93 -15.34 -2.51
C GLN A 134 16.40 -16.12 -1.29
N GLU A 135 16.98 -15.44 -0.29
CA GLU A 135 17.35 -16.08 0.98
C GLU A 135 16.14 -16.68 1.70
N MET A 136 15.03 -15.92 1.78
CA MET A 136 13.81 -16.39 2.43
C MET A 136 13.21 -17.58 1.69
N LEU A 137 13.17 -17.54 0.35
CA LEU A 137 12.72 -18.67 -0.47
C LEU A 137 13.56 -19.91 -0.28
N GLY A 138 14.89 -19.78 -0.10
CA GLY A 138 15.77 -20.91 0.17
C GLY A 138 15.53 -21.59 1.52
N LYS A 139 14.96 -20.87 2.50
CA LYS A 139 14.61 -21.40 3.82
C LYS A 139 13.23 -22.08 3.85
N LEU A 140 12.33 -21.67 2.97
CA LEU A 140 10.99 -22.24 2.82
C LEU A 140 11.07 -23.53 2.01
N LYS A 141 11.04 -24.68 2.69
CA LYS A 141 11.07 -26.01 2.06
C LYS A 141 9.91 -26.20 1.07
#